data_AF-A0AAU3L4P2-F1
#
_entry.id   AF-A0AAU3L4P2-F1
#
_cell.length_a   1.000
_cell.length_b   1.000
_cell.length_c   1.000
_cell.angle_alpha   90.00
_cell.angle_beta   90.00
_cell.angle_gamma   90.00
#
_symmetry.space_group_name_H-M   'P 1'
#
loop_
_entity.id
_entity.type
_entity.pdbx_description
1 polymer ?
#
loop_
_entity_poly.entity_id
_entity_poly.type
_entity_poly.pdbx_seq_one_letter_code
_entity_poly.pdbx_strand_id
1 'polypeptide(L)' 'MNGVEGTPEQITAAMLGVHRIVVVSDASAPSALTDRDRAKQRVLRAHFVRCSETEARGRRVTVYQRRRSRSE' A
#
# COMPACT_ATOMS: atom_id res chain seq x y z
N MET A 1 -9.08 7.75 20.95
CA MET A 1 -8.46 6.41 20.92
C MET A 1 -7.61 6.40 19.67
N ASN A 2 -6.33 6.78 19.80
CA ASN A 2 -5.53 7.16 18.65
C ASN A 2 -4.51 6.06 18.44
N GLY A 3 -4.70 5.24 17.41
CA GLY A 3 -3.67 4.28 17.01
C GLY A 3 -2.40 5.05 16.67
N VAL A 4 -1.27 4.60 17.21
CA VAL A 4 0.04 5.13 16.85
C VAL A 4 0.47 4.42 15.57
N GLU A 5 0.81 5.18 14.53
CA GLU A 5 1.33 4.59 13.30
C GLU A 5 2.73 4.00 13.57
N GLY A 6 2.93 2.74 13.15
CA GLY A 6 4.17 2.01 13.36
C GLY A 6 5.38 2.63 12.67
N THR A 7 6.56 2.11 12.97
CA THR A 7 7.80 2.46 12.26
C THR A 7 7.76 1.94 10.82
N PRO A 8 8.61 2.45 9.91
CA PRO A 8 8.74 1.93 8.55
C PRO A 8 8.94 0.40 8.48
N GLU A 9 9.70 -0.17 9.41
CA GLU A 9 9.97 -1.61 9.51
C GLU A 9 8.71 -2.37 9.92
N GLN A 10 7.98 -1.87 10.93
CA GLN A 10 6.72 -2.46 11.38
C GLN A 10 5.66 -2.42 10.27
N ILE A 11 5.57 -1.30 9.55
CA ILE A 11 4.66 -1.15 8.39
C ILE A 11 5.03 -2.15 7.30
N THR A 12 6.32 -2.27 6.97
CA THR A 12 6.80 -3.21 5.96
C THR A 12 6.43 -4.65 6.31
N ALA A 13 6.70 -5.07 7.55
CA ALA A 13 6.36 -6.40 8.05
C ALA A 13 4.85 -6.66 8.01
N ALA A 14 4.04 -5.70 8.46
CA ALA A 14 2.59 -5.82 8.44
C ALA A 14 2.04 -5.97 7.02
N MET A 15 2.52 -5.16 6.07
CA MET A 15 2.11 -5.24 4.66
C MET A 15 2.51 -6.57 4.03
N LEU A 16 3.70 -7.10 4.34
CA LEU A 16 4.13 -8.42 3.86
C LEU A 16 3.38 -9.57 4.53
N GLY A 17 2.67 -9.34 5.64
CA GLY A 17 1.84 -10.33 6.31
C GLY A 17 0.49 -10.60 5.64
N VAL A 18 0.10 -9.81 4.65
CA VAL A 18 -1.23 -9.91 4.00
C VAL A 18 -1.14 -10.29 2.52
N HIS A 19 -2.22 -10.88 2.00
CA HIS A 19 -2.31 -11.27 0.59
C HIS A 19 -2.85 -10.17 -0.32
N ARG A 20 -3.66 -9.24 0.22
CA ARG A 20 -4.25 -8.13 -0.52
C ARG A 20 -4.17 -6.85 0.30
N ILE A 21 -3.95 -5.74 -0.40
CA ILE A 21 -3.93 -4.40 0.18
C ILE A 21 -4.85 -3.52 -0.65
N VAL A 22 -5.72 -2.76 0.02
CA VAL A 22 -6.51 -1.71 -0.62
C VAL A 22 -5.92 -0.37 -0.21
N VAL A 23 -5.52 0.42 -1.20
CA VAL A 23 -5.06 1.79 -1.00
C VAL A 23 -6.20 2.71 -1.38
N VAL A 24 -6.60 3.56 -0.44
CA VAL A 24 -7.55 4.65 -0.69
C VAL A 24 -6.81 5.95 -0.53
N SER A 25 -6.81 6.77 -1.57
CA SER A 25 -6.23 8.11 -1.55
C SER A 25 -7.20 9.10 -2.16
N ASP A 26 -7.11 10.37 -1.78
CA ASP A 26 -7.75 11.42 -2.56
C ASP A 26 -7.08 11.46 -3.95
N ALA A 27 -7.87 11.75 -4.99
CA ALA A 27 -7.35 11.77 -6.37
C ALA A 27 -6.24 12.83 -6.57
N SER A 28 -6.26 13.89 -5.75
CA SER A 28 -5.28 14.97 -5.73
C SER A 28 -4.19 14.81 -4.67
N ALA A 29 -4.10 13.65 -4.00
CA ALA A 29 -3.14 13.45 -2.92
C ALA A 29 -1.69 13.62 -3.43
N PRO A 30 -0.84 14.33 -2.67
CA PRO A 30 0.58 14.46 -3.02
C PRO A 30 1.30 13.11 -2.95
N SER A 31 2.46 13.04 -3.60
CA SER A 31 3.35 11.87 -3.52
C SER A 31 3.87 11.66 -2.09
N ALA A 32 4.42 10.47 -1.81
CA ALA A 32 4.86 10.07 -0.48
C ALA A 32 5.81 11.07 0.20
N LEU A 33 5.31 11.77 1.23
CA LEU A 33 6.04 12.83 1.93
C LEU A 33 6.88 12.29 3.10
N THR A 34 6.39 11.24 3.78
CA THR A 34 7.05 10.68 4.98
C THR A 34 7.84 9.40 4.68
N ASP A 35 8.77 9.03 5.57
CA ASP A 35 9.47 7.73 5.48
C ASP A 35 8.52 6.55 5.53
N ARG A 36 7.42 6.68 6.29
CA ARG A 36 6.36 5.67 6.35
C ARG A 36 5.66 5.52 5.01
N ASP A 37 5.32 6.62 4.34
CA ASP A 37 4.70 6.57 3.03
C ASP A 37 5.65 6.02 1.98
N ARG A 38 6.93 6.37 2.06
CA ARG A 38 7.99 5.79 1.20
C ARG A 38 8.10 4.28 1.42
N ALA A 39 8.02 3.80 2.65
CA ALA A 39 8.04 2.38 2.97
C ALA A 39 6.83 1.66 2.36
N LYS A 40 5.61 2.18 2.54
CA LYS A 40 4.39 1.63 1.92
C LYS A 40 4.54 1.52 0.40
N GLN A 41 4.96 2.62 -0.22
CA GLN A 41 5.13 2.70 -1.68
C GLN A 41 6.22 1.74 -2.19
N ARG A 42 7.32 1.57 -1.45
CA ARG A 42 8.39 0.62 -1.79
C ARG A 42 7.87 -0.82 -1.76
N VAL A 43 7.12 -1.20 -0.71
CA VAL A 43 6.56 -2.55 -0.57
C VAL A 43 5.55 -2.85 -1.66
N LEU A 44 4.61 -1.93 -1.93
CA LEU A 44 3.62 -2.09 -2.99
C LEU A 44 4.27 -2.34 -4.35
N ARG A 45 5.30 -1.57 -4.71
CA ARG A 45 6.01 -1.73 -5.99
C ARG A 45 6.78 -3.05 -6.08
N ALA A 46 7.46 -3.45 -5.00
CA ALA A 46 8.33 -4.61 -5.02
C ALA A 46 7.57 -5.95 -4.92
N HIS A 47 6.54 -6.01 -4.06
CA HIS A 47 5.94 -7.29 -3.65
C HIS A 47 4.49 -7.47 -4.09
N PHE A 48 3.86 -6.44 -4.65
CA PHE A 48 2.46 -6.50 -5.05
C PHE A 48 2.29 -6.17 -6.54
N VAL A 49 1.14 -6.59 -7.07
CA VAL A 49 0.66 -6.24 -8.41
C VAL A 49 -0.65 -5.50 -8.24
N ARG A 50 -0.83 -4.39 -8.99
CA ARG A 50 -2.09 -3.68 -9.05
C ARG A 50 -3.11 -4.52 -9.82
N CYS A 51 -4.22 -4.88 -9.18
CA CYS A 51 -5.28 -5.69 -9.77
C CYS A 51 -6.38 -4.82 -10.39
N SER A 52 -6.79 -3.77 -9.69
CA SER A 52 -7.82 -2.85 -10.15
C SER A 52 -7.60 -1.46 -9.56
N GLU A 53 -8.18 -0.47 -10.23
CA GLU A 53 -8.20 0.91 -9.78
C GLU A 53 -9.53 1.53 -10.22
N THR A 54 -10.21 2.16 -9.29
CA THR A 54 -11.46 2.88 -9.54
C THR A 54 -11.39 4.24 -8.87
N GLU A 55 -11.90 5.26 -9.55
CA GLU A 55 -12.10 6.58 -8.95
C GLU A 55 -13.60 6.84 -8.77
N ALA A 56 -13.99 7.24 -7.56
CA ALA A 56 -15.36 7.60 -7.25
C ALA A 56 -15.38 8.66 -6.16
N ARG A 57 -16.24 9.68 -6.32
CA ARG A 57 -16.46 10.73 -5.31
C ARG A 57 -15.15 11.38 -4.80
N GLY A 58 -14.23 11.67 -5.72
CA GLY A 58 -12.94 12.33 -5.45
C GLY A 58 -11.85 11.44 -4.85
N ARG A 59 -12.10 10.13 -4.70
CA ARG A 59 -11.17 9.17 -4.12
C ARG A 59 -10.76 8.14 -5.15
N ARG A 60 -9.47 7.81 -5.18
CA ARG A 60 -8.89 6.69 -5.90
C ARG A 60 -8.79 5.49 -4.96
N VAL A 61 -9.36 4.38 -5.39
CA VAL A 61 -9.30 3.10 -4.70
C VAL A 61 -8.51 2.13 -5.58
N THR A 62 -7.35 1.72 -5.11
CA THR A 62 -6.46 0.80 -5.83
C THR A 62 -6.32 -0.49 -5.05
N VAL A 63 -6.61 -1.62 -5.69
CA VAL A 63 -6.47 -2.96 -5.10
C VAL A 63 -5.16 -3.58 -5.56
N TYR A 64 -4.39 -4.07 -4.60
CA TYR A 64 -3.14 -4.77 -4.81
C TYR A 64 -3.24 -6.21 -4.31
N GLN A 65 -2.63 -7.13 -5.06
CA GLN A 65 -2.44 -8.52 -4.64
C GLN A 65 -0.96 -8.84 -4.54
N ARG A 66 -0.58 -9.60 -3.52
CA ARG A 66 0.81 -10.03 -3.33
C ARG A 66 1.24 -10.88 -4.52
N ARG A 67 2.41 -10.57 -5.08
CA ARG A 67 3.07 -11.39 -6.10
C ARG A 67 3.21 -12.81 -5.54
N ARG A 68 2.76 -13.80 -6.30
CA ARG A 68 3.16 -15.19 -6.04
C ARG A 68 4.67 -15.21 -6.08
N SER A 69 5.32 -15.75 -5.04
CA SER A 69 6.72 -16.17 -5.20
C SER A 69 6.72 -17.13 -6.37
N ARG A 70 7.50 -16.83 -7.40
CA ARG A 70 7.78 -17.81 -8.44
C ARG A 70 8.65 -18.87 -7.74
N SER A 71 8.01 -19.86 -7.16
CA SER A 71 8.66 -21.11 -6.80
C SER A 71 8.78 -21.86 -8.12
N GLU A 72 9.91 -21.70 -8.79
CA GLU A 72 10.44 -22.70 -9.73
C GLU A 72 11.24 -23.74 -8.94
#